data_AF-A0A964VQ06-F1
#
_entry.id   AF-A0A964VQ06-F1
#
_cell.length_a   1.000
_cell.length_b   1.000
_cell.length_c   1.000
_cell.angle_alpha   90.00
_cell.angle_beta   90.00
_cell.angle_gamma   90.00
#
_symmetry.space_group_name_H-M   'P 1'
#
loop_
_entity.id
_entity.type
_entity.pdbx_description
1 polymer ?
#
loop_
_entity_poly.entity_id
_entity_poly.type
_entity_poly.pdbx_seq_one_letter_code
_entity_poly.pdbx_strand_id
1 'polypeptide(L)'
;MLGGFFRASAADVTFPTLKTKHGSFTNVVVMSKTGSDIYIRHERGFGNVKLDDIQDDAALVALGLKAPPVKVEVLKPTTGETTTAVTNAPTAAESSATRYQHQAREKWEWLKQHRPALELTNGLLALGVFVAIHLFFSFCLKLICVKAGYQPGLLIWLPGLQIIPALRAASMSLLWLLPAMILVLALLGLPLLARYGSPALAGLEFLVILVATVLTVVLGWVSQIIWCFKITAARGKSILVAIALLLPVVSLFAFLYLAFSNGDE
;
A
#
# COMPACT_ATOMS: atom_id res chain seq x y z
N MET A 1 18.73 -1.98 19.11
CA MET A 1 18.25 -0.62 19.41
C MET A 1 17.03 -0.34 18.53
N LEU A 2 15.83 -0.57 19.07
CA LEU A 2 14.55 -0.34 18.40
C LEU A 2 13.97 0.97 18.98
N GLY A 3 14.31 2.10 18.36
CA GLY A 3 13.76 3.41 18.69
C GLY A 3 12.41 3.60 17.99
N GLY A 4 11.33 3.17 18.64
CA GLY A 4 9.96 3.34 18.15
C GLY A 4 9.54 4.81 18.21
N PHE A 5 9.00 5.30 17.09
CA PHE A 5 8.42 6.63 16.91
C PHE A 5 7.22 6.84 17.85
N PHE A 6 7.43 7.47 19.00
CA PHE A 6 6.36 8.09 19.77
C PHE A 6 6.29 9.57 19.38
N ARG A 7 5.38 9.92 18.48
CA ARG A 7 4.99 11.31 18.26
C ARG A 7 4.00 11.70 19.35
N ALA A 8 4.36 12.65 20.20
CA ALA A 8 3.42 13.37 21.06
C ALA A 8 2.41 14.09 20.16
N SER A 9 1.16 13.66 20.20
CA SER A 9 0.06 14.21 19.40
C SER A 9 -1.07 14.58 20.35
N ALA A 10 -1.51 15.84 20.27
CA ALA A 10 -2.55 16.46 21.10
C ALA A 10 -2.22 16.41 22.60
N ALA A 11 -1.62 17.51 23.09
CA ALA A 11 -1.39 17.86 24.49
C ALA A 11 -1.53 16.67 25.45
N ASP A 12 -0.42 15.94 25.66
CA ASP A 12 -0.37 14.79 26.55
C ASP A 12 -1.08 15.14 27.87
N VAL A 13 -2.25 14.56 28.10
CA VAL A 13 -3.04 14.86 29.28
C VAL A 13 -2.34 14.19 30.45
N THR A 14 -1.81 15.02 31.34
CA THR A 14 -1.06 14.57 32.50
C THR A 14 -1.92 14.67 33.74
N PHE A 15 -1.90 13.61 34.55
CA PHE A 15 -2.57 13.55 35.84
C PHE A 15 -1.54 13.33 36.93
N PRO A 16 -1.51 14.17 37.99
CA PRO A 16 -0.62 13.94 39.13
C PRO A 16 -0.96 12.62 39.83
N THR A 17 -2.25 12.26 39.89
CA THR A 17 -2.70 10.96 40.37
C THR A 17 -3.97 10.55 39.63
N LEU A 18 -4.02 9.33 39.12
CA LEU A 18 -5.21 8.71 38.53
C LEU A 18 -5.69 7.59 39.45
N LYS A 19 -6.90 7.74 40.01
CA LYS A 19 -7.52 6.72 40.86
C LYS A 19 -8.38 5.78 40.02
N THR A 20 -8.12 4.48 40.16
CA THR A 20 -8.89 3.42 39.52
C THR A 20 -9.48 2.49 40.57
N LYS A 21 -10.39 1.61 40.15
CA LYS A 21 -10.92 0.53 41.01
C LYS A 21 -9.84 -0.40 41.56
N HIS A 22 -8.74 -0.57 40.84
CA HIS A 22 -7.67 -1.51 41.15
C HIS A 22 -6.46 -0.87 41.84
N GLY A 23 -6.42 0.46 41.98
CA GLY A 23 -5.33 1.16 42.65
C GLY A 23 -5.23 2.62 42.28
N SER A 24 -4.11 3.24 42.60
CA SER A 24 -3.79 4.60 42.17
C SER A 24 -2.45 4.63 41.44
N PHE A 25 -2.38 5.43 40.37
CA PHE A 25 -1.19 5.64 39.58
C PHE A 25 -0.75 7.10 39.73
N THR A 26 0.55 7.34 39.89
CA THR A 26 1.16 8.68 40.01
C THR A 26 1.84 9.08 38.71
N ASN A 27 1.91 10.39 38.45
CA ASN A 27 2.59 10.99 37.28
C ASN A 27 2.18 10.32 35.96
N VAL A 28 0.86 10.24 35.76
CA VAL A 28 0.25 9.52 34.65
C VAL A 28 0.23 10.40 33.41
N VAL A 29 0.79 9.90 32.32
CA VAL A 29 0.72 10.51 30.99
C VAL A 29 -0.13 9.62 30.09
N VAL A 30 -1.25 10.14 29.59
CA VAL A 30 -2.13 9.38 28.71
C VAL A 30 -1.59 9.45 27.28
N MET A 31 -1.25 8.30 26.70
CA MET A 31 -0.60 8.20 25.40
C MET A 31 -1.59 7.97 24.26
N SER A 32 -2.62 7.16 24.51
CA SER A 32 -3.68 6.89 23.53
C SER A 32 -4.95 6.45 24.24
N LYS A 33 -6.09 6.62 23.54
CA LYS A 33 -7.42 6.31 24.02
C LYS A 33 -8.15 5.49 22.96
N THR A 34 -8.80 4.41 23.38
CA THR A 34 -9.74 3.63 22.58
C THR A 34 -11.16 3.85 23.10
N GLY A 35 -12.14 3.11 22.57
CA GLY A 35 -13.53 3.19 23.04
C GLY A 35 -13.72 2.70 24.49
N SER A 36 -12.86 1.81 24.99
CA SER A 36 -13.01 1.14 26.29
C SER A 36 -11.82 1.31 27.22
N ASP A 37 -10.65 1.68 26.71
CA ASP A 37 -9.39 1.69 27.45
C ASP A 37 -8.58 2.95 27.18
N ILE A 38 -7.77 3.34 28.16
CA ILE A 38 -6.68 4.30 27.99
C ILE A 38 -5.34 3.60 28.19
N TYR A 39 -4.37 3.93 27.33
CA TYR A 39 -2.99 3.49 27.48
C TYR A 39 -2.21 4.60 28.17
N ILE A 40 -1.64 4.27 29.32
CA ILE A 40 -0.97 5.22 30.19
C ILE A 40 0.49 4.85 30.39
N ARG A 41 1.32 5.88 30.55
CA ARG A 41 2.67 5.78 31.08
C ARG A 41 2.67 6.38 32.48
N HIS A 42 3.20 5.65 33.45
CA HIS A 42 3.34 6.10 34.84
C HIS A 42 4.75 5.71 35.35
N GLU A 43 5.09 6.05 36.59
CA GLU A 43 6.45 5.82 37.13
C GLU A 43 6.87 4.34 37.12
N ARG A 44 5.93 3.43 37.36
CA ARG A 44 6.18 1.97 37.33
C ARG A 44 6.22 1.34 35.93
N GLY A 45 6.05 2.10 34.83
CA GLY A 45 6.05 1.58 33.46
C GLY A 45 4.81 1.96 32.64
N PHE A 46 4.44 1.08 31.70
CA PHE A 46 3.27 1.25 30.83
C PHE A 46 2.15 0.32 31.28
N GLY A 47 0.90 0.81 31.21
CA GLY A 47 -0.28 0.03 31.55
C GLY A 47 -1.50 0.44 30.74
N ASN A 48 -2.53 -0.40 30.76
CA ASN A 48 -3.86 -0.03 30.29
C ASN A 48 -4.83 0.07 31.47
N VAL A 49 -5.76 1.01 31.38
CA VAL A 49 -6.84 1.20 32.37
C VAL A 49 -8.15 1.27 31.61
N LYS A 50 -9.14 0.47 32.03
CA LYS A 50 -10.49 0.54 31.46
C LYS A 50 -11.16 1.85 31.87
N LEU A 51 -11.91 2.45 30.97
CA LEU A 51 -12.62 3.70 31.24
C LEU A 51 -13.61 3.57 32.40
N ASP A 52 -14.26 2.41 32.53
CA ASP A 52 -15.22 2.12 33.60
C ASP A 52 -14.56 1.96 34.98
N ASP A 53 -13.23 1.74 35.02
CA ASP A 53 -12.50 1.60 36.27
C ASP A 53 -12.00 2.95 36.82
N ILE A 54 -12.12 4.05 36.07
CA ILE A 54 -11.67 5.38 36.49
C ILE A 54 -12.69 5.99 37.46
N GLN A 55 -12.27 6.26 38.70
CA GLN A 55 -13.15 6.80 39.74
C GLN A 55 -13.10 8.33 39.85
N ASP A 56 -12.12 8.96 39.19
CA ASP A 56 -11.91 10.40 39.28
C ASP A 56 -12.72 11.13 38.20
N ASP A 57 -13.77 11.81 38.63
CA ASP A 57 -14.62 12.63 37.77
C ASP A 57 -13.85 13.75 37.07
N ALA A 58 -12.82 14.33 37.70
CA ALA A 58 -11.99 15.34 37.07
C ALA A 58 -11.15 14.75 35.93
N ALA A 59 -10.67 13.51 36.10
CA ALA A 59 -9.96 12.79 35.05
C ALA A 59 -10.89 12.44 33.87
N LEU A 60 -12.12 12.02 34.16
CA LEU A 60 -13.13 11.75 33.11
C LEU A 60 -13.48 13.02 32.32
N VAL A 61 -13.59 14.17 32.98
CA VAL A 61 -13.82 15.46 32.31
C VAL A 61 -12.61 15.85 31.45
N ALA A 62 -11.39 15.73 31.99
CA ALA A 62 -10.16 16.04 31.25
C ALA A 62 -9.93 15.11 30.04
N LEU A 63 -10.41 13.86 30.12
CA LEU A 63 -10.42 12.89 29.02
C LEU A 63 -11.57 13.11 28.02
N GLY A 64 -12.43 14.11 28.24
CA GLY A 64 -13.60 14.41 27.42
C GLY A 64 -14.67 13.31 27.45
N LEU A 65 -14.76 12.55 28.55
CA LEU A 65 -15.74 11.48 28.75
C LEU A 65 -16.98 11.93 29.51
N LYS A 66 -16.84 12.98 30.34
CA LYS A 66 -17.93 13.57 31.12
C LYS A 66 -17.98 15.07 30.88
N ALA A 67 -19.19 15.63 30.75
CA ALA A 67 -19.35 17.08 30.61
C ALA A 67 -18.88 17.78 31.90
N PRO A 68 -18.19 18.94 31.82
CA PRO A 68 -17.82 19.69 33.00
C PRO A 68 -19.09 20.05 33.81
N PRO A 69 -19.05 19.95 35.15
CA PRO A 69 -20.19 20.31 35.97
C PRO A 69 -20.52 21.79 35.71
N VAL A 70 -21.72 22.03 35.16
CA VAL A 70 -22.22 23.38 34.93
C VAL A 70 -22.32 24.05 36.29
N LYS A 71 -21.44 25.02 36.53
CA LYS A 71 -21.48 25.84 37.73
C LYS A 71 -22.67 26.78 37.58
N VAL A 72 -23.83 26.32 38.04
CA VAL A 72 -25.06 27.13 38.06
C VAL A 72 -24.88 28.18 39.15
N GLU A 73 -24.33 29.34 38.79
CA GLU A 73 -24.52 30.55 39.59
C GLU A 73 -26.00 30.93 39.52
N VAL A 74 -26.70 30.76 40.64
CA VAL A 74 -28.12 31.11 40.79
C VAL A 74 -28.23 32.64 40.74
N LEU A 75 -28.38 33.19 39.54
CA LEU A 75 -28.85 34.55 39.33
C LEU A 75 -30.39 34.56 39.42
N LYS A 76 -30.89 35.49 40.24
CA LYS A 76 -32.31 35.81 40.49
C LYS A 76 -33.13 35.88 39.18
N PRO A 77 -34.38 35.39 39.17
CA PRO A 77 -35.18 35.36 37.97
C PRO A 77 -35.61 36.78 37.59
N THR A 78 -35.22 37.24 36.41
CA THR A 78 -35.89 38.35 35.73
C THR A 78 -36.58 37.79 34.49
N THR A 79 -37.88 38.03 34.49
CA THR A 79 -38.90 37.58 33.55
C THR A 79 -38.65 38.04 32.12
N GLY A 80 -38.68 37.08 31.19
CA GLY A 80 -39.30 37.27 29.88
C GLY A 80 -38.39 37.73 28.75
N GLU A 81 -37.72 36.78 28.08
CA GLU A 81 -37.57 36.84 26.62
C GLU A 81 -37.22 35.45 26.05
N THR A 82 -38.15 34.88 25.29
CA THR A 82 -38.00 33.59 24.61
C THR A 82 -37.05 33.76 23.43
N THR A 83 -35.75 33.58 23.66
CA THR A 83 -34.77 33.44 22.59
C THR A 83 -34.60 31.96 22.28
N THR A 84 -35.08 31.53 21.12
CA THR A 84 -34.86 30.20 20.56
C THR A 84 -33.37 29.99 20.33
N ALA A 85 -32.69 29.36 21.30
CA ALA A 85 -31.32 28.93 21.16
C ALA A 85 -31.24 27.77 20.16
N VAL A 86 -31.04 28.11 18.88
CA VAL A 86 -30.65 27.15 17.84
C VAL A 86 -29.28 26.63 18.22
N THR A 87 -29.29 25.49 18.91
CA THR A 87 -28.07 24.78 19.31
C THR A 87 -27.53 24.09 18.06
N ASN A 88 -26.74 24.81 17.28
CA ASN A 88 -25.93 24.26 16.19
C ASN A 88 -24.77 23.44 16.78
N ALA A 89 -25.09 22.39 17.55
CA ALA A 89 -24.11 21.41 17.96
C ALA A 89 -23.71 20.62 16.70
N PRO A 90 -22.45 20.72 16.23
CA PRO A 90 -22.01 19.95 15.08
C PRO A 90 -22.21 18.47 15.37
N THR A 91 -22.97 17.81 14.50
CA THR A 91 -23.27 16.39 14.58
C THR A 91 -21.96 15.62 14.71
N ALA A 92 -21.83 14.71 15.68
CA ALA A 92 -20.57 14.02 15.99
C ALA A 92 -19.90 13.37 14.75
N ALA A 93 -20.68 13.02 13.73
CA ALA A 93 -20.21 12.51 12.44
C ALA A 93 -19.44 13.53 11.58
N GLU A 94 -19.77 14.83 11.64
CA GLU A 94 -19.03 15.87 10.92
C GLU A 94 -17.62 16.05 11.51
N SER A 95 -17.50 15.90 12.84
CA SER A 95 -16.24 16.09 13.55
C SER A 95 -15.17 15.03 13.24
N SER A 96 -15.57 13.80 12.87
CA SER A 96 -14.63 12.73 12.53
C SER A 96 -14.06 12.91 11.12
N ALA A 97 -14.91 13.28 10.16
CA ALA A 97 -14.49 13.53 8.78
C ALA A 97 -13.46 14.68 8.70
N THR A 98 -13.67 15.77 9.44
CA THR A 98 -12.72 16.90 9.45
C THR A 98 -11.38 16.51 10.09
N ARG A 99 -11.37 15.68 11.14
CA ARG A 99 -10.14 15.18 11.76
C ARG A 99 -9.33 14.31 10.79
N TYR A 100 -9.99 13.44 10.04
CA TYR A 100 -9.32 12.62 9.02
C TYR A 100 -8.69 13.49 7.93
N GLN A 101 -9.38 14.53 7.47
CA GLN A 101 -8.84 15.46 6.48
C GLN A 101 -7.62 16.23 7.01
N HIS A 102 -7.65 16.67 8.27
CA HIS A 102 -6.52 17.37 8.88
C HIS A 102 -5.29 16.47 9.03
N GLN A 103 -5.48 15.24 9.54
CA GLN A 103 -4.40 14.26 9.65
C GLN A 103 -3.81 13.87 8.29
N ALA A 104 -4.66 13.73 7.27
CA ALA A 104 -4.21 13.46 5.91
C ALA A 104 -3.36 14.62 5.36
N ARG A 105 -3.76 15.88 5.60
CA ARG A 105 -2.97 17.06 5.19
C ARG A 105 -1.63 17.14 5.89
N GLU A 106 -1.58 16.98 7.21
CA GLU A 106 -0.32 17.01 7.95
C GLU A 106 0.64 15.90 7.50
N LYS A 107 0.10 14.69 7.27
CA LYS A 107 0.91 13.58 6.75
C LYS A 107 1.42 13.86 5.34
N TRP A 108 0.61 14.52 4.50
CA TRP A 108 1.02 14.93 3.16
C TRP A 108 2.15 15.98 3.19
N GLU A 109 2.04 17.01 4.03
CA GLU A 109 3.09 18.01 4.17
C GLU A 109 4.38 17.42 4.76
N TRP A 110 4.26 16.52 5.74
CA TRP A 110 5.41 15.79 6.26
C TRP A 110 6.10 14.96 5.17
N LEU A 111 5.33 14.24 4.34
CA LEU A 111 5.87 13.48 3.19
C LEU A 111 6.48 14.40 2.14
N LYS A 112 5.93 15.59 1.92
CA LYS A 112 6.43 16.58 0.98
C LYS A 112 7.80 17.13 1.44
N GLN A 113 7.93 17.37 2.75
CA GLN A 113 9.16 17.82 3.38
C GLN A 113 10.22 16.70 3.49
N HIS A 114 9.79 15.45 3.64
CA HIS A 114 10.65 14.26 3.67
C HIS A 114 10.71 13.51 2.34
N ARG A 115 10.29 14.12 1.22
CA ARG A 115 10.59 13.51 -0.06
C ARG A 115 12.11 13.42 -0.11
N PRO A 116 12.71 12.22 -0.21
CA PRO A 116 14.12 12.15 -0.52
C PRO A 116 14.27 13.02 -1.75
N ALA A 117 15.08 14.07 -1.66
CA ALA A 117 15.48 14.79 -2.85
C ALA A 117 15.97 13.68 -3.77
N LEU A 118 15.20 13.39 -4.82
CA LEU A 118 15.61 12.54 -5.90
C LEU A 118 16.67 13.42 -6.56
N GLU A 119 17.84 13.46 -5.92
CA GLU A 119 19.02 14.14 -6.38
C GLU A 119 19.11 13.77 -7.84
N LEU A 120 19.04 14.76 -8.72
CA LEU A 120 18.92 14.53 -10.15
C LEU A 120 19.96 13.51 -10.62
N THR A 121 21.14 13.52 -9.98
CA THR A 121 22.21 12.53 -10.07
C THR A 121 21.78 11.09 -9.76
N ASN A 122 21.13 10.85 -8.61
CA ASN A 122 20.62 9.51 -8.23
C ASN A 122 19.52 9.05 -9.19
N GLY A 123 18.65 9.98 -9.64
CA GLY A 123 17.63 9.69 -10.63
C GLY A 123 18.22 9.29 -11.98
N LEU A 124 19.19 10.05 -12.49
CA LEU A 124 19.92 9.77 -13.73
C LEU A 124 20.72 8.47 -13.64
N LEU A 125 21.38 8.22 -12.50
CA LEU A 125 22.10 6.97 -12.25
C LEU A 125 21.15 5.77 -12.28
N ALA A 126 20.02 5.86 -11.57
CA ALA A 126 19.01 4.80 -11.57
C ALA A 126 18.44 4.55 -12.98
N LEU A 127 18.16 5.62 -13.74
CA LEU A 127 17.73 5.52 -15.13
C LEU A 127 18.79 4.87 -16.02
N GLY A 128 20.06 5.25 -15.88
CA GLY A 128 21.17 4.66 -16.63
C GLY A 128 21.33 3.17 -16.34
N VAL A 129 21.28 2.77 -15.07
CA VAL A 129 21.31 1.37 -14.65
C VAL A 129 20.12 0.60 -15.22
N PHE A 130 18.91 1.16 -15.15
CA PHE A 130 17.71 0.55 -15.72
C PHE A 130 17.83 0.32 -17.23
N VAL A 131 18.32 1.32 -17.98
CA VAL A 131 18.55 1.21 -19.43
C VAL A 131 19.60 0.15 -19.74
N ALA A 132 20.70 0.10 -18.98
CA ALA A 132 21.74 -0.91 -19.17
C ALA A 132 21.21 -2.34 -18.93
N ILE A 133 20.45 -2.55 -17.86
CA ILE A 133 19.81 -3.84 -17.56
C ILE A 133 18.84 -4.24 -18.67
N HIS A 134 18.01 -3.29 -19.15
CA HIS A 134 17.07 -3.52 -20.25
C HIS A 134 17.80 -3.94 -21.53
N LEU A 135 18.81 -3.19 -21.96
CA LEU A 135 19.59 -3.50 -23.16
C LEU A 135 20.30 -4.86 -23.06
N PHE A 136 20.85 -5.18 -21.88
CA PHE A 136 21.46 -6.48 -21.63
C PHE A 136 20.45 -7.62 -21.74
N PHE A 137 19.27 -7.46 -21.11
CA PHE A 137 18.21 -8.46 -21.19
C PHE A 137 17.68 -8.64 -22.62
N SER A 138 17.45 -7.55 -23.35
CA SER A 138 17.05 -7.58 -24.77
C SER A 138 18.12 -8.25 -25.64
N PHE A 139 19.40 -8.03 -25.36
CA PHE A 139 20.50 -8.69 -26.06
C PHE A 139 20.50 -10.22 -25.79
N CYS A 140 20.31 -10.65 -24.55
CA CYS A 140 20.20 -12.07 -24.21
C CYS A 140 18.97 -12.72 -24.88
N LEU A 141 17.80 -12.08 -24.85
CA LEU A 141 16.62 -12.58 -25.57
C LEU A 141 16.91 -12.69 -27.08
N LYS A 142 17.64 -11.72 -27.65
CA LYS A 142 18.00 -11.74 -29.07
C LYS A 142 18.84 -12.98 -29.40
N LEU A 143 19.84 -13.28 -28.58
CA LEU A 143 20.65 -14.50 -28.73
C LEU A 143 19.79 -15.76 -28.60
N ILE A 144 18.87 -15.80 -27.63
CA ILE A 144 17.98 -16.94 -27.44
C ILE A 144 17.11 -17.16 -28.69
N CYS A 145 16.49 -16.11 -29.22
CA CYS A 145 15.65 -16.17 -30.42
C CYS A 145 16.45 -16.60 -31.65
N VAL A 146 17.63 -16.01 -31.89
CA VAL A 146 18.48 -16.35 -33.04
C VAL A 146 18.91 -17.81 -33.00
N LYS A 147 19.32 -18.30 -31.83
CA LYS A 147 19.70 -19.71 -31.65
C LYS A 147 18.51 -20.67 -31.69
N ALA A 148 17.28 -20.18 -31.48
CA ALA A 148 16.06 -20.94 -31.71
C ALA A 148 15.58 -20.89 -33.17
N GLY A 149 16.34 -20.26 -34.08
CA GLY A 149 16.01 -20.17 -35.51
C GLY A 149 15.07 -19.01 -35.89
N TYR A 150 14.85 -18.05 -34.99
CA TYR A 150 13.95 -16.90 -35.24
C TYR A 150 14.73 -15.59 -35.32
N GLN A 151 14.31 -14.69 -36.22
CA GLN A 151 14.87 -13.33 -36.31
C GLN A 151 14.01 -12.34 -35.50
N PRO A 152 14.47 -11.86 -34.32
CA PRO A 152 13.65 -11.07 -33.40
C PRO A 152 13.37 -9.61 -33.85
N GLY A 153 14.00 -9.14 -34.93
CA GLY A 153 13.79 -7.80 -35.49
C GLY A 153 14.10 -6.66 -34.52
N LEU A 154 13.53 -5.47 -34.79
CA LEU A 154 13.65 -4.30 -33.91
C LEU A 154 12.81 -4.40 -32.64
N LEU A 155 11.74 -5.21 -32.65
CA LEU A 155 10.77 -5.34 -31.56
C LEU A 155 11.41 -5.76 -30.23
N ILE A 156 12.51 -6.51 -30.28
CA ILE A 156 13.18 -7.00 -29.07
C ILE A 156 13.85 -5.91 -28.23
N TRP A 157 14.09 -4.74 -28.82
CA TRP A 157 14.72 -3.62 -28.14
C TRP A 157 13.71 -2.70 -27.45
N LEU A 158 12.43 -2.83 -27.78
CA LEU A 158 11.36 -2.01 -27.20
C LEU A 158 10.84 -2.66 -25.91
N PRO A 159 10.75 -1.91 -24.80
CA PRO A 159 10.24 -2.43 -23.53
C PRO A 159 8.80 -2.94 -23.71
N GLY A 160 8.49 -4.08 -23.10
CA GLY A 160 7.21 -4.77 -23.23
C GLY A 160 7.04 -5.56 -24.53
N LEU A 161 7.40 -4.98 -25.68
CA LEU A 161 7.24 -5.65 -26.99
C LEU A 161 8.22 -6.81 -27.22
N GLN A 162 9.31 -6.88 -26.44
CA GLN A 162 10.27 -8.00 -26.45
C GLN A 162 9.65 -9.38 -26.16
N ILE A 163 8.46 -9.43 -25.55
CA ILE A 163 7.76 -10.69 -25.26
C ILE A 163 7.25 -11.34 -26.55
N ILE A 164 6.92 -10.55 -27.59
CA ILE A 164 6.40 -11.07 -28.87
C ILE A 164 7.41 -12.00 -29.57
N PRO A 165 8.67 -11.58 -29.84
CA PRO A 165 9.65 -12.48 -30.45
C PRO A 165 9.99 -13.67 -29.54
N ALA A 166 9.99 -13.49 -28.20
CA ALA A 166 10.25 -14.57 -27.26
C ALA A 166 9.14 -15.65 -27.26
N LEU A 167 7.86 -15.26 -27.36
CA LEU A 167 6.75 -16.19 -27.49
C LEU A 167 6.80 -16.93 -28.83
N ARG A 168 7.14 -16.24 -29.92
CA ARG A 168 7.32 -16.86 -31.24
C ARG A 168 8.46 -17.87 -31.25
N ALA A 169 9.59 -17.54 -30.62
CA ALA A 169 10.71 -18.47 -30.46
C ALA A 169 10.33 -19.72 -29.67
N ALA A 170 9.42 -19.60 -28.70
CA ALA A 170 8.84 -20.72 -27.96
C ALA A 170 7.65 -21.39 -28.68
N SER A 171 7.42 -21.11 -29.97
CA SER A 171 6.28 -21.59 -30.77
C SER A 171 4.91 -21.38 -30.10
N MET A 172 4.77 -20.35 -29.27
CA MET A 172 3.52 -19.99 -28.58
C MET A 172 2.71 -19.01 -29.43
N SER A 173 1.38 -19.11 -29.36
CA SER A 173 0.49 -18.16 -30.01
C SER A 173 0.55 -16.79 -29.33
N LEU A 174 0.32 -15.71 -30.09
CA LEU A 174 0.26 -14.35 -29.51
C LEU A 174 -0.94 -14.16 -28.56
N LEU A 175 -1.93 -15.08 -28.57
CA LEU A 175 -3.09 -15.01 -27.68
C LEU A 175 -2.69 -15.08 -26.20
N TRP A 176 -1.52 -15.61 -25.88
CA TRP A 176 -0.98 -15.57 -24.51
C TRP A 176 -0.77 -14.14 -23.97
N LEU A 177 -0.76 -13.12 -24.84
CA LEU A 177 -0.70 -11.71 -24.45
C LEU A 177 -2.07 -11.09 -24.13
N LEU A 178 -3.18 -11.76 -24.48
CA LEU A 178 -4.53 -11.22 -24.29
C LEU A 178 -4.83 -10.86 -22.83
N PRO A 179 -4.49 -11.67 -21.81
CA PRO A 179 -4.76 -11.31 -20.42
C PRO A 179 -4.07 -10.00 -20.01
N ALA A 180 -2.81 -9.81 -20.42
CA ALA A 180 -2.07 -8.58 -20.15
C ALA A 180 -2.71 -7.38 -20.87
N MET A 181 -3.13 -7.54 -22.12
CA MET A 181 -3.83 -6.48 -22.86
C MET A 181 -5.17 -6.12 -22.22
N ILE A 182 -5.96 -7.10 -21.80
CA ILE A 182 -7.25 -6.90 -21.11
C ILE A 182 -7.01 -6.16 -19.80
N LEU A 183 -5.99 -6.52 -19.03
CA LEU A 183 -5.65 -5.83 -17.78
C LEU A 183 -5.27 -4.37 -18.03
N VAL A 184 -4.44 -4.08 -19.03
CA VAL A 184 -4.07 -2.71 -19.39
C VAL A 184 -5.31 -1.91 -19.79
N LEU A 185 -6.18 -2.48 -20.63
CA LEU A 185 -7.43 -1.84 -21.03
C LEU A 185 -8.38 -1.63 -19.85
N ALA A 186 -8.50 -2.58 -18.92
CA ALA A 186 -9.30 -2.43 -17.71
C ALA A 186 -8.74 -1.34 -16.80
N LEU A 187 -7.42 -1.30 -16.58
CA LEU A 187 -6.77 -0.29 -15.75
C LEU A 187 -6.88 1.12 -16.34
N LEU A 188 -6.83 1.26 -17.67
CA LEU A 188 -6.94 2.56 -18.34
C LEU A 188 -8.40 2.99 -18.56
N GLY A 189 -9.27 2.06 -18.94
CA GLY A 189 -10.63 2.33 -19.37
C GLY A 189 -11.63 2.46 -18.22
N LEU A 190 -11.54 1.60 -17.20
CA LEU A 190 -12.54 1.59 -16.13
C LEU A 190 -12.56 2.88 -15.30
N PRO A 191 -11.43 3.51 -14.94
CA PRO A 191 -11.43 4.81 -14.26
C PRO A 191 -12.06 5.93 -15.08
N LEU A 192 -12.07 5.83 -16.42
CA LEU A 192 -12.74 6.80 -17.28
C LEU A 192 -14.26 6.62 -17.25
N LEU A 193 -14.74 5.38 -17.16
CA LEU A 193 -16.17 5.07 -16.99
C LEU A 193 -16.67 5.46 -15.60
N ALA A 194 -15.85 5.25 -14.57
CA ALA A 194 -16.14 5.62 -13.18
C ALA A 194 -16.45 7.12 -13.03
N ARG A 195 -15.88 7.98 -13.87
CA ARG A 195 -16.16 9.43 -13.86
C ARG A 195 -17.61 9.78 -14.23
N TYR A 196 -18.32 8.88 -14.90
CA TYR A 196 -19.70 9.06 -15.35
C TYR A 196 -20.70 8.20 -14.56
N GLY A 197 -20.22 7.36 -13.63
CA GLY A 197 -21.03 6.35 -12.94
C GLY A 197 -21.66 6.83 -11.63
N SER A 198 -22.75 6.16 -11.23
CA SER A 198 -23.33 6.29 -9.90
C SER A 198 -22.45 5.58 -8.85
N PRO A 199 -22.45 6.02 -7.57
CA PRO A 199 -21.64 5.39 -6.52
C PRO A 199 -21.98 3.92 -6.28
N ALA A 200 -23.16 3.46 -6.68
CA ALA A 200 -23.56 2.05 -6.61
C ALA A 200 -22.74 1.16 -7.57
N LEU A 201 -22.27 1.69 -8.71
CA LEU A 201 -21.48 0.94 -9.68
C LEU A 201 -19.99 0.86 -9.31
N ALA A 202 -19.49 1.77 -8.47
CA ALA A 202 -18.09 1.81 -8.06
C ALA A 202 -17.63 0.50 -7.37
N GLY A 203 -18.51 -0.12 -6.58
CA GLY A 203 -18.22 -1.41 -5.94
C GLY A 203 -18.07 -2.56 -6.94
N LEU A 204 -18.92 -2.59 -7.97
CA LEU A 204 -18.86 -3.59 -9.04
C LEU A 204 -17.61 -3.41 -9.89
N GLU A 205 -17.25 -2.17 -10.23
CA GLU A 205 -16.02 -1.85 -10.96
C GLU A 205 -14.78 -2.33 -10.22
N PHE A 206 -14.68 -2.04 -8.92
CA PHE A 206 -13.58 -2.51 -8.09
C PHE A 206 -13.49 -4.05 -8.07
N LEU A 207 -14.63 -4.72 -7.91
CA LEU A 207 -14.69 -6.19 -7.93
C LEU A 207 -14.25 -6.74 -9.30
N VAL A 208 -14.67 -6.14 -10.41
CA VAL A 208 -14.28 -6.56 -11.76
C VAL A 208 -12.78 -6.35 -11.98
N ILE A 209 -12.20 -5.22 -11.58
CA ILE A 209 -10.74 -4.98 -11.66
C ILE A 209 -10.00 -6.01 -10.82
N LEU A 210 -10.47 -6.28 -9.61
CA LEU A 210 -9.85 -7.25 -8.71
C LEU A 210 -9.83 -8.65 -9.33
N VAL A 211 -10.98 -9.12 -9.83
CA VAL A 211 -11.10 -10.43 -10.49
C VAL A 211 -10.24 -10.50 -11.75
N ALA A 212 -10.28 -9.47 -12.62
CA ALA A 212 -9.48 -9.43 -13.84
C ALA A 212 -7.96 -9.42 -13.55
N THR A 213 -7.55 -8.72 -12.49
CA THR A 213 -6.15 -8.68 -12.04
C THR A 213 -5.71 -10.05 -11.53
N VAL A 214 -6.49 -10.68 -10.65
CA VAL A 214 -6.19 -12.03 -10.14
C VAL A 214 -6.09 -13.03 -11.29
N LEU A 215 -7.05 -13.01 -12.22
CA LEU A 215 -7.04 -13.88 -13.39
C LEU A 215 -5.80 -13.66 -14.26
N THR A 216 -5.43 -12.41 -14.52
CA THR A 216 -4.24 -12.07 -15.32
C THR A 216 -2.96 -12.53 -14.65
N VAL A 217 -2.85 -12.38 -13.33
CA VAL A 217 -1.70 -12.89 -12.56
C VAL A 217 -1.59 -14.41 -12.69
N VAL A 218 -2.69 -15.14 -12.47
CA VAL A 218 -2.70 -16.61 -12.58
C VAL A 218 -2.33 -17.07 -13.99
N LEU A 219 -2.94 -16.48 -15.03
CA LEU A 219 -2.62 -16.79 -16.42
C LEU A 219 -1.18 -16.41 -16.79
N GLY A 220 -0.64 -15.33 -16.21
CA GLY A 220 0.75 -14.92 -16.36
C GLY A 220 1.72 -15.97 -15.82
N TRP A 221 1.46 -16.52 -14.63
CA TRP A 221 2.26 -17.62 -14.07
C TRP A 221 2.22 -18.88 -14.94
N VAL A 222 1.04 -19.28 -15.41
CA VAL A 222 0.89 -20.43 -16.31
C VAL A 222 1.63 -20.19 -17.63
N SER A 223 1.53 -19.00 -18.20
CA SER A 223 2.24 -18.61 -19.42
C SER A 223 3.76 -18.67 -19.21
N GLN A 224 4.26 -18.16 -18.09
CA GLN A 224 5.68 -18.21 -17.74
C GLN A 224 6.20 -19.64 -17.64
N ILE A 225 5.46 -20.53 -16.95
CA ILE A 225 5.83 -21.94 -16.83
C ILE A 225 5.93 -22.57 -18.22
N ILE A 226 4.88 -22.46 -19.03
CA ILE A 226 4.84 -23.06 -20.37
C ILE A 226 5.98 -22.49 -21.23
N TRP A 227 6.21 -21.18 -21.16
CA TRP A 227 7.30 -20.53 -21.89
C TRP A 227 8.66 -21.11 -21.50
N CYS A 228 8.96 -21.28 -20.21
CA CYS A 228 10.22 -21.86 -19.73
C CYS A 228 10.49 -23.25 -20.35
N PHE A 229 9.49 -24.13 -20.37
CA PHE A 229 9.65 -25.46 -20.97
C PHE A 229 9.79 -25.38 -22.50
N LYS A 230 8.94 -24.61 -23.17
CA LYS A 230 8.93 -24.53 -24.63
C LYS A 230 10.17 -23.87 -25.20
N ILE A 231 10.69 -22.82 -24.56
CA ILE A 231 11.92 -22.15 -25.03
C ILE A 231 13.15 -23.03 -24.83
N THR A 232 13.19 -23.79 -23.72
CA THR A 232 14.27 -24.74 -23.44
C THR A 232 14.24 -25.90 -24.44
N ALA A 233 13.06 -26.44 -24.74
CA ALA A 233 12.87 -27.46 -25.76
C ALA A 233 13.23 -26.95 -27.16
N ALA A 234 12.82 -25.73 -27.53
CA ALA A 234 13.19 -25.10 -28.80
C ALA A 234 14.71 -24.89 -28.94
N ARG A 235 15.43 -24.83 -27.83
CA ARG A 235 16.89 -24.73 -27.76
C ARG A 235 17.61 -26.07 -27.64
N GLY A 236 16.88 -27.19 -27.64
CA GLY A 236 17.45 -28.53 -27.47
C GLY A 236 18.11 -28.73 -26.11
N LYS A 237 17.64 -28.05 -25.05
CA LYS A 237 18.25 -28.14 -23.71
C LYS A 237 17.45 -29.03 -22.76
N SER A 238 18.13 -29.53 -21.74
CA SER A 238 17.53 -30.45 -20.77
C SER A 238 16.43 -29.79 -19.94
N ILE A 239 15.50 -30.61 -19.46
CA ILE A 239 14.37 -30.20 -18.61
C ILE A 239 14.85 -29.49 -17.33
N LEU A 240 16.04 -29.82 -16.83
CA LEU A 240 16.64 -29.18 -15.66
C LEU A 240 16.86 -27.67 -15.88
N VAL A 241 17.19 -27.26 -17.10
CA VAL A 241 17.35 -25.83 -17.45
C VAL A 241 15.99 -25.13 -17.38
N ALA A 242 14.91 -25.77 -17.83
CA ALA A 242 13.56 -25.22 -17.73
C ALA A 242 13.11 -25.04 -16.27
N ILE A 243 13.40 -26.02 -15.40
CA ILE A 243 13.12 -25.93 -13.96
C ILE A 243 13.95 -24.81 -13.32
N ALA A 244 15.23 -24.70 -13.66
CA ALA A 244 16.08 -23.61 -13.19
C ALA A 244 15.58 -22.24 -13.67
N LEU A 245 14.99 -22.15 -14.86
CA LEU A 245 14.39 -20.90 -15.37
C LEU A 245 13.16 -20.45 -14.56
N LEU A 246 12.46 -21.38 -13.91
CA LEU A 246 11.26 -21.09 -13.11
C LEU A 246 11.60 -20.53 -11.72
N LEU A 247 12.77 -20.86 -11.17
CA LEU A 247 13.17 -20.49 -9.82
C LEU A 247 13.77 -19.07 -9.80
N PRO A 248 13.24 -18.11 -9.04
CA PRO A 248 13.60 -16.69 -9.15
C PRO A 248 15.07 -16.37 -8.88
N VAL A 249 15.74 -17.17 -8.04
CA VAL A 249 17.16 -16.96 -7.69
C VAL A 249 18.10 -17.48 -8.77
N VAL A 250 17.75 -18.60 -9.41
CA VAL A 250 18.60 -19.24 -10.42
C VAL A 250 18.15 -18.93 -11.85
N SER A 251 17.01 -18.27 -12.03
CA SER A 251 16.46 -17.91 -13.34
C SER A 251 17.43 -17.02 -14.13
N LEU A 252 18.10 -16.07 -13.49
CA LEU A 252 19.11 -15.22 -14.13
C LEU A 252 20.25 -16.06 -14.72
N PHE A 253 20.79 -16.99 -13.94
CA PHE A 253 21.88 -17.87 -14.39
C PHE A 253 21.41 -18.86 -15.47
N ALA A 254 20.24 -19.45 -15.31
CA ALA A 254 19.64 -20.33 -16.31
C ALA A 254 19.35 -19.59 -17.63
N PHE A 255 18.92 -18.34 -17.54
CA PHE A 255 18.68 -17.48 -18.69
C PHE A 255 19.98 -17.11 -19.42
N LEU A 256 21.03 -16.77 -18.68
CA LEU A 256 22.37 -16.55 -19.24
C LEU A 256 22.93 -17.82 -19.88
N TYR A 257 22.79 -18.96 -19.21
CA TYR A 257 23.17 -20.26 -19.74
C TYR A 257 22.43 -20.54 -21.05
N LEU A 258 21.12 -20.31 -21.10
CA LEU A 258 20.34 -20.49 -22.32
C LEU A 258 20.80 -19.55 -23.44
N ALA A 259 21.12 -18.29 -23.12
CA ALA A 259 21.63 -17.32 -24.10
C ALA A 259 23.00 -17.72 -24.68
N PHE A 260 23.95 -18.08 -23.81
CA PHE A 260 25.34 -18.26 -24.21
C PHE A 260 25.72 -19.71 -24.57
N SER A 261 25.03 -20.73 -24.07
CA SER A 261 25.32 -22.13 -24.44
C SER A 261 25.13 -22.39 -25.93
N ASN A 262 26.02 -23.17 -26.52
CA ASN A 262 25.88 -23.69 -27.88
C ASN A 262 25.00 -24.94 -27.88
N GLY A 263 24.40 -25.26 -29.03
CA GLY A 263 23.41 -26.33 -29.17
C GLY A 263 24.00 -27.72 -29.40
N ASP A 264 25.28 -27.93 -29.08
CA ASP A 264 26.06 -29.05 -29.64
C ASP A 264 25.97 -30.35 -28.82
N GLU A 265 24.79 -30.68 -28.27
CA GLU A 265 24.50 -31.99 -27.65
C GLU A 265 23.47 -32.76 -28.49
#